data_AF-A0A0P9DVK0-F1
#
_entry.id   AF-A0A0P9DVK0-F1
#
_cell.length_a   1.000
_cell.length_b   1.000
_cell.length_c   1.000
_cell.angle_alpha   90.00
_cell.angle_beta   90.00
_cell.angle_gamma   90.00
#
_symmetry.space_group_name_H-M   'P 1'
#
loop_
_entity.id
_entity.type
_entity.pdbx_description
1 polymer ?
#
loop_
_entity_poly.entity_id
_entity_poly.type
_entity_poly.pdbx_seq_one_letter_code
_entity_poly.pdbx_strand_id
1 'polypeptide(L)'
;MVKRMRRFDLNSARTYVGSNVNLHLKDGSVIINVLVTKAVQRKSRHGGAILHCVLPTRKKTVKVSLGEIEWAERLGPHPLLWH
;
A
#
# COMPACT_ATOMS: atom_id res chain seq x y z
N MET A 1 -3.34 10.42 26.42
CA MET A 1 -2.95 9.04 26.07
C MET A 1 -2.77 8.97 24.56
N VAL A 2 -1.54 9.08 24.04
CA VAL A 2 -1.30 9.01 22.59
C VAL A 2 -1.43 7.54 22.18
N LYS A 3 -2.46 7.22 21.39
CA LYS A 3 -2.64 5.89 20.79
C LYS A 3 -1.41 5.67 19.92
N ARG A 4 -0.46 4.83 20.34
CA ARG A 4 0.63 4.37 19.47
C ARG A 4 -0.05 3.61 18.33
N MET A 5 -0.31 4.29 17.22
CA MET A 5 -0.82 3.65 16.02
C MET A 5 0.19 2.57 15.66
N ARG A 6 -0.27 1.31 15.60
CA ARG A 6 0.62 0.21 15.23
C ARG A 6 1.16 0.54 13.84
N ARG A 7 2.48 0.40 13.68
CA ARG A 7 3.14 0.60 12.39
C ARG A 7 2.44 -0.23 11.33
N PHE A 8 2.33 0.31 10.11
CA PHE A 8 1.82 -0.43 8.96
C PHE A 8 2.75 -1.63 8.67
N ASP A 9 2.36 -2.80 9.16
CA ASP A 9 3.17 -4.02 9.11
C ASP A 9 2.73 -4.97 7.98
N LEU A 10 3.48 -6.06 7.79
CA LEU A 10 3.24 -7.01 6.71
C LEU A 10 1.85 -7.68 6.81
N ASN A 11 1.34 -7.89 8.02
CA ASN A 11 0.02 -8.48 8.22
C ASN A 11 -1.08 -7.49 7.84
N SER A 12 -0.94 -6.23 8.24
CA SER A 12 -1.83 -5.14 7.85
C SER A 12 -1.86 -5.00 6.33
N ALA A 13 -0.68 -4.96 5.70
CA ALA A 13 -0.52 -4.88 4.25
C ALA A 13 -1.21 -6.02 3.49
N ARG A 14 -1.14 -7.25 4.00
CA ARG A 14 -1.78 -8.43 3.37
C ARG A 14 -3.30 -8.29 3.27
N THR A 15 -3.95 -7.60 4.21
CA THR A 15 -5.41 -7.41 4.17
C THR A 15 -5.85 -6.60 2.94
N TYR A 16 -4.98 -5.77 2.36
CA TYR A 16 -5.30 -4.92 1.21
C TYR A 16 -5.08 -5.59 -0.15
N VAL A 17 -4.49 -6.79 -0.20
CA VAL A 17 -4.25 -7.51 -1.46
C VAL A 17 -5.57 -7.72 -2.21
N GLY A 18 -5.56 -7.42 -3.51
CA GLY A 18 -6.74 -7.49 -4.39
C GLY A 18 -7.65 -6.26 -4.34
N SER A 19 -7.23 -5.18 -3.67
CA SER A 19 -8.05 -3.98 -3.47
C SER A 19 -7.38 -2.71 -3.98
N ASN A 20 -8.19 -1.77 -4.43
CA ASN A 20 -7.73 -0.41 -4.72
C ASN A 20 -7.60 0.36 -3.41
N VAL A 21 -6.49 1.06 -3.25
CA VAL A 21 -6.18 1.83 -2.05
C VAL A 21 -5.55 3.17 -2.38
N ASN A 22 -5.67 4.14 -1.47
CA ASN A 22 -4.74 5.25 -1.36
C ASN A 22 -3.67 4.88 -0.32
N LEU A 23 -2.39 5.02 -0.67
CA LEU A 23 -1.28 4.81 0.26
C LEU A 23 -0.81 6.15 0.80
N HIS A 24 -0.95 6.36 2.10
CA HIS A 24 -0.43 7.54 2.78
C HIS A 24 0.99 7.24 3.27
N LEU A 25 1.96 8.03 2.79
CA LEU A 25 3.37 7.86 3.11
C LEU A 25 3.76 8.76 4.28
N LYS A 26 4.83 8.37 4.98
CA LYS A 26 5.32 9.10 6.17
C LYS A 26 5.87 10.48 5.88
N ASP A 27 6.19 10.77 4.63
CA ASP A 27 6.61 12.11 4.17
C ASP A 27 5.43 13.04 3.88
N GLY A 28 4.19 12.57 4.11
CA GLY A 28 2.96 13.31 3.85
C GLY A 28 2.44 13.20 2.42
N SER A 29 3.16 12.55 1.51
CA SER A 29 2.69 12.29 0.15
C SER A 29 1.69 11.13 0.09
N VAL A 30 0.87 11.10 -0.97
CA VAL A 30 -0.15 10.06 -1.15
C VAL A 30 -0.05 9.46 -2.55
N ILE A 31 0.04 8.13 -2.62
CA ILE A 31 -0.07 7.38 -3.88
C ILE A 31 -1.52 6.94 -4.03
N ILE A 32 -2.23 7.58 -4.96
CA ILE A 32 -3.68 7.41 -5.11
C ILE A 32 -4.06 6.24 -6.03
N ASN A 33 -5.20 5.62 -5.70
CA ASN A 33 -5.90 4.64 -6.54
C ASN A 33 -4.98 3.53 -7.08
N VAL A 34 -4.20 2.88 -6.23
CA VAL A 34 -3.35 1.76 -6.64
C VAL A 34 -3.99 0.42 -6.28
N LEU A 35 -3.92 -0.54 -7.19
CA LEU A 35 -4.32 -1.92 -6.90
C LEU A 35 -3.19 -2.64 -6.19
N VAL A 36 -3.40 -3.09 -4.94
CA VAL A 36 -2.41 -3.90 -4.23
C VAL A 36 -2.43 -5.32 -4.78
N THR A 37 -1.30 -5.80 -5.31
CA THR A 37 -1.18 -7.14 -5.90
C THR A 37 -0.45 -8.12 -5.01
N LYS A 38 0.47 -7.65 -4.17
CA LYS A 38 1.25 -8.53 -3.28
C LYS A 38 1.85 -7.75 -2.11
N ALA A 39 1.98 -8.40 -0.96
CA ALA A 39 2.82 -7.92 0.16
C ALA A 39 3.84 -9.02 0.52
N VAL A 40 5.13 -8.69 0.51
CA VAL A 40 6.21 -9.69 0.70
C VAL A 40 7.31 -9.18 1.61
N GLN A 41 7.87 -10.09 2.40
CA GLN A 41 9.16 -9.87 3.05
C GLN A 41 10.29 -10.00 1.99
N ARG A 42 11.26 -9.07 1.96
CA ARG A 42 12.45 -9.26 1.13
C ARG A 42 13.29 -10.42 1.66
N LYS A 43 13.93 -11.17 0.76
CA LYS A 43 14.75 -12.35 1.10
C LYS A 43 16.04 -12.02 1.86
N SER A 44 16.49 -10.76 1.88
CA SER A 44 17.71 -10.39 2.61
C SER A 44 17.44 -10.27 4.11
N ARG A 45 18.41 -10.68 4.94
CA ARG A 45 18.35 -10.63 6.41
C ARG A 45 18.03 -9.23 6.98
N HIS A 46 18.32 -8.18 6.23
CA HIS A 46 18.02 -6.78 6.57
C HIS A 46 16.94 -6.16 5.67
N GLY A 47 16.35 -6.95 4.77
CA GLY A 47 15.38 -6.48 3.81
C GLY A 47 14.03 -6.27 4.47
N GLY A 48 13.59 -5.02 4.56
CA GLY A 48 12.22 -4.68 4.93
C GLY A 48 11.16 -5.31 4.01
N ALA A 49 9.91 -5.24 4.42
CA ALA A 49 8.79 -5.71 3.60
C ALA A 49 8.46 -4.72 2.47
N ILE A 50 7.97 -5.23 1.35
CA ILE A 50 7.56 -4.46 0.17
C ILE A 50 6.08 -4.71 -0.15
N LEU A 51 5.39 -3.64 -0.48
CA LEU A 51 4.06 -3.64 -1.07
C LEU A 51 4.18 -3.48 -2.59
N HIS A 52 3.64 -4.44 -3.33
CA HIS A 52 3.53 -4.40 -4.79
C HIS A 52 2.16 -3.88 -5.17
N CYS A 53 2.14 -2.86 -6.02
CA CYS A 53 0.91 -2.25 -6.49
C CYS A 53 0.95 -2.05 -8.01
N VAL A 54 -0.22 -1.91 -8.62
CA VAL A 54 -0.37 -1.56 -10.04
C VAL A 54 -1.14 -0.25 -10.15
N LEU A 55 -0.62 0.67 -10.96
CA LEU A 55 -1.32 1.91 -11.30
C LEU A 55 -2.43 1.64 -12.34
N PRO A 56 -3.62 2.25 -12.20
CA PRO A 56 -4.77 1.99 -13.07
C PRO A 56 -4.49 2.32 -14.54
N THR A 57 -3.82 3.44 -14.77
CA THR A 57 -3.73 4.05 -16.09
C THR A 57 -2.58 3.54 -16.96
N ARG A 58 -1.59 2.84 -16.38
CA ARG A 58 -0.36 2.52 -17.12
C ARG A 58 0.09 1.07 -17.03
N LYS A 59 -0.68 0.19 -16.35
CA LYS A 59 -0.23 -1.17 -15.96
C LYS A 59 1.16 -1.18 -15.31
N LYS A 60 1.63 -0.03 -14.83
CA LYS A 60 2.96 0.15 -14.27
C LYS A 60 2.94 -0.41 -12.85
N THR A 61 3.87 -1.31 -12.58
CA THR A 61 4.06 -1.83 -11.23
C THR A 61 4.83 -0.81 -10.40
N VAL A 62 4.32 -0.52 -9.21
CA VAL A 62 4.98 0.29 -8.17
C VAL A 62 5.32 -0.61 -7.00
N LYS A 63 6.51 -0.42 -6.43
CA LYS A 63 6.96 -1.13 -5.23
C LYS A 63 7.25 -0.10 -4.16
N VAL A 64 6.60 -0.22 -3.02
CA VAL A 64 6.75 0.71 -1.88
C VAL A 64 7.27 -0.07 -0.69
N SER A 65 8.24 0.48 0.04
CA SER A 65 8.69 -0.12 1.30
C SER A 65 7.59 0.05 2.35
N LEU A 66 7.22 -1.01 3.07
CA LEU A 66 6.26 -0.87 4.19
C LEU A 66 6.79 0.09 5.27
N GLY A 67 8.12 0.27 5.34
CA GLY A 67 8.74 1.24 6.23
C GLY A 67 8.43 2.70 5.85
N GLU A 68 8.00 2.98 4.63
CA GLU A 68 7.64 4.31 4.14
C GLU A 68 6.14 4.59 4.25
N ILE A 69 5.32 3.55 4.43
CA ILE A 69 3.86 3.66 4.53
C ILE A 69 3.47 4.00 5.96
N GLU A 70 2.64 5.03 6.11
CA GLU A 70 2.02 5.39 7.39
C GLU A 70 0.72 4.59 7.58
N TRP A 71 -0.18 4.62 6.60
CA TRP A 71 -1.42 3.85 6.58
C TRP A 71 -1.98 3.72 5.15
N ALA A 72 -3.02 2.90 4.98
CA ALA A 72 -3.70 2.70 3.70
C ALA A 72 -5.21 2.88 3.84
N GLU A 73 -5.80 3.60 2.90
CA GLU A 73 -7.25 3.80 2.78
C GLU A 73 -7.79 2.84 1.72
N ARG A 74 -8.72 1.96 2.08
CA ARG A 74 -9.40 1.10 1.10
C ARG A 74 -10.43 1.91 0.33
N LEU A 75 -10.32 1.92 -0.98
CA LEU A 75 -11.35 2.49 -1.84
C LEU A 75 -12.53 1.51 -1.95
N GLY A 76 -13.75 2.04 -1.88
CA GLY A 76 -14.97 1.25 -2.03
C GLY A 76 -15.04 0.54 -3.40
N PRO A 77 -15.93 -0.44 -3.55
CA PRO A 77 -16.08 -1.21 -4.79
C PRO A 77 -16.66 -0.41 -5.97
N HIS A 78 -17.00 0.87 -5.77
CA HIS A 78 -17.40 1.73 -6.87
C HIS A 78 -16.21 1.88 -7.82
N PRO A 79 -16.30 1.35 -9.06
CA PRO A 79 -15.29 1.65 -10.04
C PRO A 79 -15.34 3.16 -10.23
N LEU A 80 -14.18 3.81 -10.11
CA LEU A 80 -13.99 5.09 -10.76
C LEU A 80 -14.21 4.82 -12.25
N LEU A 81 -15.46 4.95 -12.69
CA LEU A 81 -15.86 5.00 -14.08
C LEU A 81 -15.21 6.25 -14.64
N TRP A 82 -13.98 6.09 -15.13
CA TRP A 82 -13.37 7.05 -16.02
C TRP A 82 -14.10 6.91 -17.36
N HIS A 83 -15.19 7.67 -17.52
CA HIS A 83 -15.78 7.96 -18.82
C HIS A 83 -14.95 9.00 -19.57
#